data_AF-A0A7C4J395-F1
#
_entry.id   AF-A0A7C4J395-F1
#
_cell.length_a   1.000
_cell.length_b   1.000
_cell.length_c   1.000
_cell.angle_alpha   90.00
_cell.angle_beta   90.00
_cell.angle_gamma   90.00
#
_symmetry.space_group_name_H-M   'P 1'
#
loop_
_entity.id
_entity.type
_entity.pdbx_description
1 polymer ?
#
loop_
_entity_poly.entity_id
_entity_poly.type
_entity_poly.pdbx_seq_one_letter_code
_entity_poly.pdbx_strand_id
1 'polypeptide(L)' 'MININEFNSILKEQLKPLNPEKNIILGSYAKGTQTKESDIDIYIVTKDNFIPVFIP' A
#
# COMPACT_ATOMS: atom_id res chain seq x y z
N MET A 1 9.32 -14.24 3.75
CA MET A 1 7.93 -13.80 3.50
C MET A 1 7.67 -12.75 4.55
N ILE A 2 7.51 -11.48 4.15
CA ILE A 2 7.33 -10.40 5.12
C ILE A 2 5.99 -10.60 5.83
N ASN A 3 5.98 -10.47 7.15
CA ASN A 3 4.75 -10.49 7.93
C ASN A 3 3.95 -9.21 7.66
N ILE A 4 2.63 -9.29 7.58
CA ILE A 4 1.74 -8.13 7.38
C ILE A 4 2.00 -6.97 8.37
N ASN A 5 2.37 -7.28 9.62
CA ASN A 5 2.68 -6.28 10.65
C ASN A 5 4.02 -5.56 10.39
N GLU A 6 5.02 -6.32 9.95
CA GLU A 6 6.32 -5.78 9.56
C GLU A 6 6.17 -4.92 8.30
N PHE A 7 5.39 -5.41 7.33
CA PHE A 7 5.05 -4.66 6.13
C PHE A 7 4.34 -3.34 6.45
N ASN A 8 3.31 -3.38 7.30
CA ASN A 8 2.58 -2.17 7.72
C ASN A 8 3.51 -1.13 8.37
N SER A 9 4.52 -1.58 9.11
CA SER A 9 5.50 -0.69 9.76
C SER A 9 6.42 -0.04 8.72
N ILE A 10 6.95 -0.82 7.78
CA ILE A 10 7.74 -0.33 6.65
C ILE A 10 6.92 0.68 5.84
N LEU A 11 5.68 0.35 5.51
CA LEU A 11 4.81 1.19 4.72
C LEU A 11 4.53 2.52 5.40
N LYS A 12 4.28 2.51 6.71
CA LYS A 12 4.03 3.73 7.49
C LYS A 12 5.24 4.66 7.49
N GLU A 13 6.45 4.13 7.61
CA GLU A 13 7.68 4.94 7.56
C GLU A 13 7.95 5.48 6.15
N GLN A 14 7.86 4.62 5.13
CA GLN A 14 8.12 5.01 3.73
C GLN A 14 7.11 6.06 3.22
N LEU A 15 5.84 5.93 3.60
CA LEU A 15 4.78 6.84 3.15
C LEU A 15 4.60 8.08 4.04
N LYS A 16 5.36 8.20 5.14
CA LYS A 16 5.28 9.36 6.04
C LYS A 16 5.36 10.72 5.33
N PRO A 17 6.21 10.92 4.30
CA PRO A 17 6.27 12.19 3.56
C PRO A 17 4.98 12.55 2.83
N LEU A 18 4.18 11.54 2.43
CA LEU A 18 2.90 11.75 1.75
C LEU A 18 1.75 12.07 2.71
N ASN A 19 1.97 11.99 4.02
CA ASN A 19 0.95 12.21 5.06
C ASN A 19 -0.40 11.52 4.74
N PRO A 20 -0.38 10.21 4.43
CA PRO A 20 -1.57 9.50 3.96
C PRO A 20 -2.67 9.53 5.02
N GLU A 21 -3.91 9.68 4.56
CA GLU A 21 -5.09 9.50 5.40
C GLU A 21 -5.35 8.00 5.64
N LYS A 22 -5.20 7.17 4.60
CA LYS A 22 -5.41 5.72 4.66
C LYS A 22 -4.45 4.99 3.74
N ASN A 23 -4.01 3.82 4.19
CA ASN A 23 -3.29 2.85 3.37
C ASN A 23 -4.14 1.57 3.33
N ILE A 24 -4.49 1.12 2.12
CA ILE A 24 -5.35 -0.06 1.92
C ILE A 24 -4.54 -1.10 1.15
N ILE A 25 -4.35 -2.26 1.76
CA ILE A 25 -3.70 -3.41 1.11
C ILE A 25 -4.76 -4.15 0.28
N LEU A 26 -4.41 -4.44 -0.96
CA LEU A 26 -5.27 -5.14 -1.92
C LEU A 26 -4.64 -6.48 -2.32
N GLY A 27 -5.26 -7.15 -3.30
CA GLY A 27 -4.68 -8.31 -3.94
C GLY A 27 -4.50 -9.53 -3.03
N SER A 28 -3.45 -10.30 -3.31
CA SER A 28 -3.17 -11.60 -2.67
C SER A 28 -2.88 -11.47 -1.17
N TYR A 29 -2.18 -10.41 -0.76
CA TYR A 29 -1.88 -10.12 0.65
C TYR A 29 -3.13 -9.79 1.47
N ALA A 30 -4.11 -9.09 0.88
CA ALA A 30 -5.39 -8.84 1.54
C ALA A 30 -6.24 -10.12 1.72
N LYS A 31 -6.08 -11.09 0.79
CA LYS A 31 -6.81 -12.36 0.80
C LYS A 31 -6.13 -13.46 1.60
N GLY A 32 -4.87 -13.26 2.01
CA GLY A 32 -4.07 -14.30 2.66
C GLY A 32 -3.61 -15.42 1.72
N THR A 33 -3.63 -15.19 0.40
CA THR A 33 -3.27 -16.17 -0.64
C THR A 33 -1.95 -15.85 -1.34
N GLN A 34 -1.14 -14.96 -0.77
CA GLN A 34 0.13 -14.52 -1.33
C GLN A 34 1.18 -15.65 -1.31
N THR A 35 2.01 -15.69 -2.35
CA THR A 35 3.15 -16.60 -2.49
C THR A 35 4.47 -15.83 -2.36
N LYS A 36 5.61 -16.52 -2.46
CA LYS A 36 6.93 -15.87 -2.48
C LYS A 36 7.17 -14.97 -3.70
N GLU A 37 6.39 -15.18 -4.76
CA GLU A 37 6.47 -14.47 -6.03
C GLU A 37 5.42 -13.36 -6.13
N SER A 38 4.51 -13.25 -5.16
CA SER A 38 3.50 -12.20 -5.16
C SER A 38 4.12 -10.83 -4.95
N ASP A 39 3.70 -9.90 -5.80
CA ASP A 39 3.83 -8.46 -5.61
C ASP A 39 2.86 -7.97 -4.53
N ILE A 40 2.86 -6.65 -4.31
CA ILE A 40 2.02 -6.02 -3.30
C ILE A 40 1.23 -4.88 -3.94
N ASP A 41 -0.10 -5.02 -3.88
CA ASP A 41 -1.03 -4.01 -4.32
C ASP A 41 -1.43 -3.09 -3.16
N ILE A 42 -1.30 -1.77 -3.35
CA ILE A 42 -1.58 -0.77 -2.32
C ILE A 42 -2.34 0.39 -2.92
N TYR A 43 -3.44 0.78 -2.28
CA TYR A 43 -4.14 2.03 -2.54
C TYR A 43 -3.89 3.02 -1.42
N ILE A 44 -3.33 4.17 -1.75
CA ILE A 44 -2.97 5.23 -0.80
C ILE A 44 -3.97 6.38 -0.98
N VAL A 45 -4.65 6.75 0.10
CA VAL A 45 -5.50 7.93 0.16
C VAL A 45 -4.68 9.06 0.79
N THR A 46 -4.42 10.12 0.03
CA THR A 46 -3.81 11.35 0.56
C THR A 46 -4.90 12.38 0.87
N LYS A 47 -4.52 13.45 1.58
CA LYS A 47 -5.44 14.55 1.94
C LYS A 47 -5.62 15.55 0.80
N ASP A 48 -4.95 15.31 -0.31
CA ASP A 48 -4.89 16.23 -1.42
C ASP A 48 -6.21 16.11 -2.20
N ASN A 49 -6.77 17.24 -2.65
CA ASN A 49 -7.89 17.21 -3.59
C ASN A 49 -7.38 16.95 -5.02
N PHE A 50 -6.64 15.85 -5.17
CA PHE A 50 -5.92 15.49 -6.37
C PHE A 50 -6.21 14.02 -6.70
N ILE A 51 -6.75 13.79 -7.90
CA ILE A 51 -6.86 12.44 -8.47
C ILE A 51 -5.73 12.33 -9.50
N PRO A 52 -4.80 11.37 -9.35
CA PRO A 52 -3.78 11.12 -10.34
C PRO A 52 -4.43 10.87 -11.70
N VAL A 53 -4.08 11.68 -12.69
CA VAL A 53 -4.55 11.47 -14.07
C VAL A 53 -3.55 10.53 -14.73
N PHE A 54 -4.04 9.41 -15.25
CA PHE A 54 -3.21 8.55 -16.10
C PHE A 54 -2.93 9.31 -17.41
N ILE A 55 -1.70 9.73 -17.61
CA ILE A 55 -1.23 10.24 -18.91
C ILE A 55 -0.58 9.04 -19.61
N PRO A 56 -1.20 8.50 -20.67
CA PRO A 56 -0.72 7.32 -21.39
C PRO A 56 0.61 7.55 -22.10
#